data_AF-A0A914UI67-F1
#
_entry.id   AF-A0A914UI67-F1
#
_cell.length_a   1.000
_cell.length_b   1.000
_cell.length_c   1.000
_cell.angle_alpha   90.00
_cell.angle_beta   90.00
_cell.angle_gamma   90.00
#
_symmetry.space_group_name_H-M   'P 1'
#
loop_
_entity.id
_entity.type
_entity.pdbx_description
1 polymer ?
#
loop_
_entity_poly.entity_id
_entity_poly.type
_entity_poly.pdbx_seq_one_letter_code
_entity_poly.pdbx_strand_id
1 'polypeptide(L)'
;MIAEAQAEAEMLRARFKNLTGEQNRYNNDNARIYDELQKARTDLDEETLGRIDFQNQVQTLMEELEFLRRIHEQEVKELQALLAQAPADTREFFKNELALAIRDIKDEYEMIAQQGKTDMESWYKLKVSEVQGSANRSAMESTYQRDEVNRMRTNIGDLRGKLGDLENKNALLEKQVQELNYQLADDQRQYEAALNDRDATLRRMREECQTLVAELQALLDTKQMLDAEIAIYRKMLEGEETRVGLRQMVEQVVKSHSLQQQEDTESTRNVRGEMSTRTTFQRSAKGNVTISDCDPTGKFITLENTHRSKDENVGEWKIKRKLDGRREIVYTIPANITIKAGKSTKIFAKGQGGENNPPDSLVFEGEDTWGIGAHIFTTLSNKDGEERATHTQKTVQTGQ
;
A
#
# COMPACT_ATOMS: atom_id res chain seq x y z
N MET A 1 -28.05 33.76 8.70
CA MET A 1 -28.33 32.94 9.90
C MET A 1 -27.56 31.61 9.90
N ILE A 2 -27.80 30.64 9.00
CA ILE A 2 -27.06 29.34 9.02
C ILE A 2 -25.58 29.51 8.65
N ALA A 3 -25.27 30.24 7.58
CA ALA A 3 -23.87 30.46 7.14
C ALA A 3 -23.04 31.26 8.17
N GLU A 4 -23.70 32.16 8.90
CA GLU A 4 -23.09 32.98 9.95
C GLU A 4 -22.76 32.14 11.19
N ALA A 5 -23.68 31.27 11.61
CA ALA A 5 -23.43 30.29 12.67
C ALA A 5 -22.35 29.26 12.29
N GLN A 6 -22.24 28.89 11.01
CA GLN A 6 -21.18 28.02 10.51
C GLN A 6 -19.81 28.69 10.58
N ALA A 7 -19.70 29.96 10.14
CA ALA A 7 -18.47 30.74 10.22
C ALA A 7 -18.02 30.96 11.68
N GLU A 8 -18.97 31.22 12.59
CA GLU A 8 -18.69 31.35 14.03
C GLU A 8 -18.20 30.03 14.64
N ALA A 9 -18.81 28.91 14.29
CA ALA A 9 -18.38 27.58 14.73
C ALA A 9 -16.97 27.22 14.22
N GLU A 10 -16.64 27.59 12.99
CA GLU A 10 -15.29 27.42 12.44
C GLU A 10 -14.25 28.28 13.15
N MET A 11 -14.58 29.54 13.45
CA MET A 11 -13.72 30.45 14.22
C MET A 11 -13.46 29.90 15.64
N LEU A 12 -14.50 29.43 16.33
CA LEU A 12 -14.38 28.84 17.66
C LEU A 12 -13.53 27.55 17.64
N ARG A 13 -13.69 26.71 16.62
CA ARG A 13 -12.84 25.52 16.43
C ARG A 13 -11.38 25.89 16.19
N ALA A 14 -11.10 26.90 15.39
CA ALA A 14 -9.75 27.40 15.16
C ALA A 14 -9.13 27.95 16.45
N ARG A 15 -9.90 28.71 17.24
CA ARG A 15 -9.46 29.23 18.55
C ARG A 15 -9.20 28.11 19.55
N PHE A 16 -10.07 27.11 19.62
CA PHE A 16 -9.88 25.94 20.48
C PHE A 16 -8.64 25.15 20.08
N LYS A 17 -8.37 24.99 18.78
CA LYS A 17 -7.16 24.35 18.28
C LYS A 17 -5.90 25.12 18.67
N ASN A 18 -5.93 26.46 18.55
CA ASN A 18 -4.81 27.32 18.97
C ASN A 18 -4.55 27.25 20.47
N LEU A 19 -5.60 27.39 21.29
CA LEU A 19 -5.50 27.27 22.76
C LEU A 19 -5.01 25.89 23.19
N THR A 20 -5.47 24.83 22.53
CA THR A 20 -4.96 23.47 22.78
C THR A 20 -3.47 23.36 22.43
N GLY A 21 -3.04 24.00 21.33
CA GLY A 21 -1.64 24.09 20.94
C GLY A 21 -0.78 24.83 21.97
N GLU A 22 -1.26 25.97 22.48
CA GLU A 22 -0.59 26.73 23.54
C GLU A 22 -0.53 25.96 24.85
N GLN A 23 -1.63 25.30 25.25
CA GLN A 23 -1.66 24.46 26.44
C GLN A 23 -0.63 23.32 26.37
N ASN A 24 -0.49 22.69 25.19
CA ASN A 24 0.52 21.66 24.98
C ASN A 24 1.94 22.23 25.04
N ARG A 25 2.17 23.44 24.53
CA ARG A 25 3.47 24.13 24.66
C ARG A 25 3.81 24.41 26.13
N TYR A 26 2.88 25.00 26.88
CA TYR A 26 3.10 25.28 28.31
C TYR A 26 3.30 24.02 29.13
N ASN A 27 2.59 22.93 28.82
CA ASN A 27 2.82 21.64 29.47
C ASN A 27 4.22 21.09 29.20
N ASN A 28 4.70 21.19 27.96
CA ASN A 28 6.05 20.76 27.58
C ASN A 28 7.14 21.63 28.23
N ASP A 29 6.95 22.95 28.25
CA ASP A 29 7.88 23.88 28.90
C ASP A 29 7.91 23.66 30.41
N ASN A 30 6.76 23.44 31.05
CA ASN A 30 6.69 23.08 32.46
C ASN A 30 7.44 21.77 32.73
N ALA A 31 7.22 20.72 31.93
CA ALA A 31 7.94 19.45 32.09
C ALA A 31 9.47 19.65 31.98
N ARG A 32 9.92 20.45 30.99
CA ARG A 32 11.34 20.77 30.81
C ARG A 32 11.92 21.52 32.01
N ILE A 33 11.20 22.52 32.51
CA ILE A 33 11.62 23.31 33.69
C ILE A 33 11.68 22.42 34.94
N TYR A 34 10.73 21.49 35.10
CA TYR A 34 10.75 20.53 36.21
C TYR A 34 11.97 19.60 36.15
N ASP A 35 12.33 19.10 34.97
CA ASP A 35 13.52 18.28 34.78
C ASP A 35 14.82 19.07 35.03
N GLU A 36 14.90 20.31 34.54
CA GLU A 36 16.02 21.21 34.79
C GLU A 36 16.17 21.53 36.29
N LEU A 37 15.05 21.78 36.99
CA LEU A 37 15.03 22.00 38.43
C LEU A 37 15.51 20.76 39.20
N GLN A 38 15.10 19.57 38.77
CA GLN A 38 15.50 18.32 39.41
C GLN A 38 16.99 18.06 39.25
N LYS A 39 17.55 18.31 38.06
CA LYS A 39 19.01 18.23 37.82
C LYS A 39 19.77 19.24 38.66
N ALA A 40 19.32 20.49 38.71
CA ALA A 40 19.97 21.51 39.53
C ALA A 40 19.96 21.15 41.03
N ARG A 41 18.93 20.44 41.51
CA ARG A 41 18.88 19.92 42.89
C ARG A 41 19.90 18.79 43.10
N THR A 42 19.99 17.83 42.18
CA THR A 42 20.97 16.74 42.31
C THR A 42 22.39 17.27 42.27
N ASP A 43 22.68 18.21 41.37
CA ASP A 43 24.00 18.83 41.26
C ASP A 43 24.36 19.61 42.54
N LEU A 44 23.39 20.30 43.15
CA LEU A 44 23.59 20.99 44.43
C LEU A 44 23.86 20.02 45.58
N ASP A 45 23.16 18.89 45.61
CA ASP A 45 23.36 17.85 46.63
C ASP A 45 24.74 17.21 46.50
N GLU A 46 25.17 16.90 45.26
CA GLU A 46 26.52 16.39 44.97
C GLU A 46 27.62 17.39 45.35
N GLU A 47 27.47 18.67 44.98
CA GLU A 47 28.43 19.72 45.34
C GLU A 47 28.46 19.95 46.86
N THR A 48 27.32 19.81 47.54
CA THR A 48 27.25 19.91 49.00
C THR A 48 27.98 18.75 49.68
N LEU A 49 27.84 17.53 49.16
CA LEU A 49 28.60 16.37 49.63
C LEU A 49 30.11 16.57 49.40
N GLY A 50 30.50 17.00 48.20
CA GLY A 50 31.90 17.29 47.89
C GLY A 50 32.50 18.36 48.82
N ARG A 51 31.75 19.43 49.12
CA ARG A 51 32.17 20.46 50.09
C ARG A 51 32.39 19.88 51.49
N ILE A 52 31.48 19.01 51.95
CA ILE A 52 31.59 18.35 53.26
C ILE A 52 32.83 17.45 53.31
N ASP A 53 33.07 16.66 52.25
CA ASP A 53 34.24 15.78 52.17
C ASP A 53 35.56 16.56 52.20
N PHE A 54 35.66 17.66 51.45
CA PHE A 54 36.84 18.53 51.50
C PHE A 54 37.01 19.19 52.87
N GLN A 55 35.92 19.62 53.51
CA GLN A 55 35.97 20.20 54.85
C GLN A 55 36.47 19.18 55.89
N ASN A 56 36.02 17.92 55.79
CA ASN A 56 36.51 16.82 56.61
C ASN A 56 38.00 16.55 56.35
N GLN A 57 38.43 16.50 55.10
CA GLN A 57 39.84 16.29 54.75
C GLN A 57 40.74 17.40 55.29
N VAL A 58 40.31 18.67 55.18
CA VAL A 58 41.02 19.81 55.77
C VAL A 58 41.11 19.67 57.29
N GLN A 59 40.01 19.30 57.95
CA GLN A 59 40.00 19.09 59.40
C GLN A 59 40.97 17.97 59.82
N THR A 60 40.95 16.81 59.15
CA THR A 60 41.88 15.71 59.40
C THR A 60 43.33 16.15 59.20
N LEU A 61 43.64 16.85 58.12
CA LEU A 61 44.99 17.36 57.86
C LEU A 61 45.45 18.38 58.91
N MET A 62 44.56 19.24 59.41
CA MET A 62 44.89 20.17 60.50
C MET A 62 45.19 19.41 61.80
N GLU A 63 44.41 18.39 62.13
CA GLU A 63 44.63 17.54 63.31
C GLU A 63 45.95 16.76 63.21
N GLU A 64 46.26 16.19 62.04
CA GLU A 64 47.55 15.55 61.78
C GLU A 64 48.71 16.53 61.92
N LEU A 65 48.59 17.74 61.36
CA LEU A 65 49.64 18.75 61.43
C LEU A 65 49.88 19.19 62.87
N GLU A 66 48.83 19.38 63.67
CA GLU A 66 48.95 19.72 65.09
C GLU A 66 49.57 18.56 65.90
N PHE A 67 49.22 17.32 65.56
CA PHE A 67 49.83 16.13 66.15
C PHE A 67 51.32 16.03 65.84
N LEU A 68 51.72 16.17 64.56
CA LEU A 68 53.13 16.16 64.16
C LEU A 68 53.91 17.30 64.83
N ARG A 69 53.33 18.50 64.94
CA ARG A 69 53.98 19.62 65.66
C ARG A 69 54.23 19.28 67.13
N ARG A 70 53.26 18.67 67.82
CA ARG A 70 53.43 18.25 69.22
C ARG A 70 54.52 17.18 69.36
N ILE A 71 54.55 16.20 68.46
CA ILE A 71 55.62 15.19 68.43
C ILE A 71 56.97 15.86 68.24
N HIS A 72 57.13 16.70 67.23
CA HIS A 72 58.41 17.38 66.97
C HIS A 72 58.84 18.27 68.12
N GLU A 73 57.93 19.02 68.76
CA GLU A 73 58.26 19.78 69.96
C GLU A 73 58.76 18.89 71.10
N GLN A 74 58.20 17.68 71.23
CA GLN A 74 58.62 16.73 72.23
C GLN A 74 59.96 16.08 71.88
N GLU A 75 60.18 15.66 70.63
CA GLU A 75 61.47 15.16 70.13
C GLU A 75 62.58 16.20 70.29
N VAL A 76 62.31 17.46 69.98
CA VAL A 76 63.28 18.56 70.16
C VAL A 76 63.63 18.73 71.64
N LYS A 77 62.64 18.68 72.55
CA LYS A 77 62.88 18.75 73.99
C LYS A 77 63.70 17.55 74.50
N GLU A 78 63.41 16.35 74.01
CA GLU A 78 64.15 15.13 74.36
C GLU A 78 65.59 15.19 73.85
N LEU A 79 65.80 15.61 72.59
CA LEU A 79 67.13 15.80 72.01
C LEU A 79 67.93 16.89 72.72
N GLN A 80 67.30 18.01 73.11
CA GLN A 80 67.94 19.05 73.92
C GLN A 80 68.34 18.54 75.30
N ALA A 81 67.50 17.73 75.95
CA ALA A 81 67.82 17.10 77.23
C ALA A 81 68.98 16.09 77.10
N LEU A 82 69.00 15.31 76.02
CA LEU A 82 70.06 14.34 75.73
C LEU A 82 71.40 15.05 75.42
N LEU A 83 71.37 16.16 74.68
CA LEU A 83 72.54 16.99 74.40
C LEU A 83 73.12 17.60 75.69
N ALA A 84 72.27 17.98 76.64
CA ALA A 84 72.70 18.47 77.95
C ALA A 84 73.38 17.39 78.82
N GLN A 85 73.19 16.10 78.51
CA GLN A 85 73.81 14.96 79.20
C GLN A 85 75.02 14.36 78.48
N ALA A 86 75.33 14.79 77.25
CA ALA A 86 76.34 14.12 76.42
C ALA A 86 77.78 14.57 76.73
N PRO A 87 78.74 13.65 77.00
CA PRO A 87 80.16 13.97 77.07
C PRO A 87 80.77 14.18 75.68
N ALA A 88 81.88 14.91 75.61
CA ALA A 88 82.47 15.54 74.42
C ALA A 88 83.04 14.62 73.32
N ASP A 89 82.74 13.31 73.31
CA ASP A 89 83.32 12.34 72.35
C ASP A 89 82.25 11.54 71.58
N THR A 90 81.22 12.23 71.08
CA THR A 90 80.12 11.67 70.26
C THR A 90 80.34 11.81 68.75
N ARG A 91 81.47 12.42 68.35
CA ARG A 91 81.76 12.77 66.95
C ARG A 91 81.87 11.55 66.03
N GLU A 92 82.37 10.44 66.52
CA GLU A 92 82.54 9.21 65.74
C GLU A 92 81.20 8.48 65.51
N PHE A 93 80.30 8.52 66.50
CA PHE A 93 78.92 8.06 66.37
C PHE A 93 78.15 8.85 65.31
N PHE A 94 78.19 10.19 65.37
CA PHE A 94 77.54 11.03 64.35
C PHE A 94 78.13 10.87 62.95
N LYS A 95 79.44 10.59 62.85
CA LYS A 95 80.07 10.31 61.55
C LYS A 95 79.58 8.99 60.94
N ASN A 96 79.39 7.96 61.74
CA ASN A 96 78.83 6.68 61.27
C ASN A 96 77.34 6.82 60.92
N GLU A 97 76.54 7.50 61.74
CA GLU A 97 75.14 7.80 61.45
C GLU A 97 74.98 8.62 60.17
N LEU A 98 75.81 9.65 59.97
CA LEU A 98 75.80 10.43 58.73
C LEU A 98 76.18 9.56 57.51
N ALA A 99 77.15 8.65 57.66
CA ALA A 99 77.54 7.74 56.58
C ALA A 99 76.45 6.71 56.25
N LEU A 100 75.70 6.25 57.25
CA LEU A 100 74.52 5.39 57.07
C LEU A 100 73.40 6.17 56.38
N ALA A 101 73.04 7.36 56.87
CA ALA A 101 72.03 8.21 56.24
C ALA A 101 72.36 8.55 54.78
N ILE A 102 73.64 8.81 54.45
CA ILE A 102 74.07 9.03 53.06
C ILE A 102 73.92 7.77 52.21
N ARG A 103 74.21 6.58 52.77
CA ARG A 103 74.01 5.31 52.06
C ARG A 103 72.51 5.08 51.82
N ASP A 104 71.69 5.24 52.84
CA ASP A 104 70.24 5.04 52.75
C ASP A 104 69.61 5.97 51.72
N ILE A 105 70.00 7.26 51.71
CA ILE A 105 69.57 8.22 50.69
C ILE A 105 70.00 7.75 49.29
N LYS A 106 71.22 7.24 49.14
CA LYS A 106 71.72 6.77 47.85
C LYS A 106 70.97 5.53 47.37
N ASP A 107 70.70 4.59 48.27
CA ASP A 107 69.93 3.38 47.99
C ASP A 107 68.47 3.72 47.62
N GLU A 108 67.87 4.71 48.29
CA GLU A 108 66.55 5.24 47.96
C GLU A 108 66.53 5.88 46.56
N TYR A 109 67.54 6.69 46.22
CA TYR A 109 67.67 7.25 44.87
C TYR A 109 67.90 6.18 43.80
N GLU A 110 68.71 5.16 44.06
CA GLU A 110 68.91 4.04 43.14
C GLU A 110 67.61 3.25 42.95
N MET A 111 66.84 3.03 44.02
CA MET A 111 65.51 2.40 43.96
C MET A 111 64.54 3.23 43.12
N ILE A 112 64.43 4.54 43.37
CA ILE A 112 63.55 5.43 42.60
C ILE A 112 63.95 5.46 41.13
N ALA A 113 65.26 5.54 40.82
CA ALA A 113 65.75 5.54 39.45
C ALA A 113 65.44 4.22 38.73
N GLN A 114 65.65 3.09 39.41
CA GLN A 114 65.35 1.77 38.86
C GLN A 114 63.85 1.57 38.65
N GLN A 115 63.03 1.99 39.61
CA GLN A 115 61.57 1.94 39.51
C GLN A 115 61.06 2.81 38.37
N GLY A 116 61.57 4.04 38.24
CA GLY A 116 61.23 4.94 37.13
C GLY A 116 61.58 4.35 35.76
N LYS A 117 62.71 3.62 35.67
CA LYS A 117 63.08 2.91 34.44
C LYS A 117 62.11 1.77 34.12
N THR A 118 61.76 0.92 35.10
CA THR A 118 60.83 -0.20 34.88
C THR A 118 59.42 0.29 34.54
N ASP A 119 58.98 1.37 35.18
CA ASP A 119 57.68 1.98 34.94
C ASP A 119 57.64 2.59 33.53
N MET A 120 58.70 3.28 33.12
CA MET A 120 58.80 3.83 31.77
C MET A 120 58.84 2.73 30.69
N GLU A 121 59.62 1.66 30.89
CA GLU A 121 59.66 0.53 29.96
C GLU A 121 58.31 -0.20 29.86
N SER A 122 57.63 -0.42 30.98
CA SER A 122 56.31 -1.06 31.01
C SER A 122 55.26 -0.18 30.34
N TRP A 123 55.30 1.13 30.59
CA TRP A 123 54.43 2.11 29.96
C TRP A 123 54.62 2.15 28.45
N TYR A 124 55.87 2.21 27.96
CA TYR A 124 56.15 2.16 26.53
C TYR A 124 55.69 0.86 25.88
N LYS A 125 55.93 -0.29 26.52
CA LYS A 125 55.45 -1.60 26.02
C LYS A 125 53.92 -1.62 25.92
N LEU A 126 53.22 -1.11 26.95
CA LEU A 126 51.77 -1.01 26.94
C LEU A 126 51.29 -0.09 25.80
N LYS A 127 51.91 1.09 25.65
CA LYS A 127 51.53 2.05 24.62
C LYS A 127 51.76 1.52 23.20
N VAL A 128 52.88 0.83 22.97
CA VAL A 128 53.15 0.18 21.68
C VAL A 128 52.15 -0.93 21.41
N SER A 129 51.84 -1.76 22.40
CA SER A 129 50.82 -2.82 22.27
C SER A 129 49.44 -2.24 21.95
N GLU A 130 49.05 -1.15 22.62
CA GLU A 130 47.79 -0.46 22.38
C GLU A 130 47.71 0.12 20.95
N VAL A 131 48.78 0.80 20.50
CA VAL A 131 48.85 1.35 19.13
C VAL A 131 48.79 0.23 18.10
N GLN A 132 49.54 -0.86 18.30
CA GLN A 132 49.53 -2.00 17.40
C GLN A 132 48.16 -2.67 17.38
N GLY A 133 47.51 -2.84 18.53
CA GLY A 133 46.15 -3.39 18.64
C GLY A 133 45.09 -2.50 17.99
N SER A 134 45.25 -1.18 18.08
CA SER A 134 44.40 -0.21 17.39
C SER A 134 44.59 -0.27 15.87
N ALA A 135 45.84 -0.26 15.39
CA ALA A 135 46.17 -0.37 13.97
C ALA A 135 45.66 -1.69 13.36
N ASN A 136 45.82 -2.81 14.06
CA ASN A 136 45.32 -4.11 13.61
C ASN A 136 43.79 -4.13 13.52
N ARG A 137 43.08 -3.56 14.52
CA ARG A 137 41.62 -3.44 14.49
C ARG A 137 41.15 -2.58 13.33
N SER A 138 41.77 -1.42 13.12
CA SER A 138 41.46 -0.53 12.00
C SER A 138 41.71 -1.20 10.65
N ALA A 139 42.81 -1.96 10.51
CA ALA A 139 43.09 -2.73 9.31
C ALA A 139 42.02 -3.82 9.06
N MET A 140 41.64 -4.58 10.09
CA MET A 140 40.57 -5.57 9.99
C MET A 140 39.24 -4.95 9.59
N GLU A 141 38.86 -3.83 10.22
CA GLU A 141 37.64 -3.11 9.88
C GLU A 141 37.65 -2.60 8.44
N SER A 142 38.78 -2.06 7.97
CA SER A 142 38.95 -1.63 6.59
C SER A 142 38.81 -2.78 5.60
N THR A 143 39.39 -3.95 5.90
CA THR A 143 39.22 -5.15 5.05
C THR A 143 37.77 -5.61 5.00
N TYR A 144 37.08 -5.63 6.15
CA TYR A 144 35.67 -6.00 6.23
C TYR A 144 34.79 -5.05 5.40
N GLN A 145 34.99 -3.73 5.55
CA GLN A 145 34.27 -2.72 4.75
C GLN A 145 34.53 -2.90 3.25
N ARG A 146 35.77 -3.19 2.85
CA ARG A 146 36.14 -3.42 1.45
C ARG A 146 35.45 -4.68 0.88
N ASP A 147 35.40 -5.76 1.65
CA ASP A 147 34.72 -6.99 1.25
C ASP A 147 33.21 -6.80 1.15
N GLU A 148 32.63 -6.04 2.07
CA GLU A 148 31.20 -5.72 2.03
C GLU A 148 30.85 -4.86 0.80
N VAL A 149 31.68 -3.86 0.47
CA VAL A 149 31.52 -3.08 -0.76
C VAL A 149 31.61 -3.98 -2.01
N ASN A 150 32.54 -4.94 -2.02
CA ASN A 150 32.66 -5.88 -3.14
C ASN A 150 31.42 -6.78 -3.26
N ARG A 151 30.89 -7.30 -2.16
CA ARG A 151 29.63 -8.07 -2.15
C ARG A 151 28.46 -7.26 -2.68
N MET A 152 28.31 -6.02 -2.22
CA MET A 152 27.27 -5.12 -2.71
C MET A 152 27.42 -4.85 -4.21
N ARG A 153 28.65 -4.65 -4.71
CA ARG A 153 28.91 -4.47 -6.15
C ARG A 153 28.51 -5.70 -6.98
N THR A 154 28.87 -6.91 -6.52
CA THR A 154 28.47 -8.15 -7.20
C THR A 154 26.95 -8.29 -7.22
N ASN A 155 26.27 -8.07 -6.08
CA ASN A 155 24.82 -8.14 -6.00
C ASN A 155 24.13 -7.11 -6.92
N ILE A 156 24.66 -5.89 -7.03
CA ILE A 156 24.17 -4.89 -7.99
C ILE A 156 24.35 -5.39 -9.43
N GLY A 157 25.48 -6.02 -9.74
CA GLY A 157 25.71 -6.64 -11.05
C GLY A 157 24.68 -7.72 -11.37
N ASP A 158 24.43 -8.63 -10.44
CA ASP A 158 23.46 -9.72 -10.59
C ASP A 158 22.03 -9.19 -10.75
N LEU A 159 21.65 -8.18 -9.96
CA LEU A 159 20.34 -7.54 -10.06
C LEU A 159 20.16 -6.80 -11.38
N ARG A 160 21.20 -6.12 -11.88
CA ARG A 160 21.17 -5.49 -13.21
C ARG A 160 21.04 -6.52 -14.32
N GLY A 161 21.72 -7.66 -14.20
CA GLY A 161 21.55 -8.78 -15.14
C GLY A 161 20.11 -9.30 -15.16
N LYS A 162 19.55 -9.61 -13.98
CA LYS A 162 18.15 -10.04 -13.86
C LYS A 162 17.16 -9.01 -14.39
N LEU A 163 17.43 -7.72 -14.18
CA LEU A 163 16.60 -6.65 -14.73
C LEU A 163 16.62 -6.68 -16.26
N GLY A 164 17.80 -6.76 -16.87
CA GLY A 164 17.94 -6.86 -18.33
C GLY A 164 17.25 -8.10 -18.90
N ASP A 165 17.34 -9.25 -18.24
CA ASP A 165 16.63 -10.47 -18.64
C ASP A 165 15.11 -10.30 -18.60
N LEU A 166 14.58 -9.65 -17.55
CA LEU A 166 13.15 -9.36 -17.41
C LEU A 166 12.68 -8.33 -18.43
N GLU A 167 13.46 -7.30 -18.72
CA GLU A 167 13.17 -6.30 -19.75
C GLU A 167 13.09 -6.96 -21.13
N ASN A 168 14.06 -7.83 -21.47
CA ASN A 168 14.06 -8.59 -22.72
C ASN A 168 12.84 -9.52 -22.82
N LYS A 169 12.50 -10.23 -21.72
CA LYS A 169 11.33 -11.09 -21.68
C LYS A 169 10.03 -10.29 -21.83
N ASN A 170 9.94 -9.11 -21.22
CA ASN A 170 8.77 -8.25 -21.33
C ASN A 170 8.62 -7.73 -22.77
N ALA A 171 9.71 -7.26 -23.39
CA ALA A 171 9.70 -6.83 -24.79
C ALA A 171 9.26 -7.96 -25.75
N LEU A 172 9.69 -9.19 -25.50
CA LEU A 172 9.25 -10.36 -26.28
C LEU A 172 7.76 -10.64 -26.10
N LEU A 173 7.25 -10.60 -24.87
CA LEU A 173 5.83 -10.81 -24.57
C LEU A 173 4.96 -9.70 -25.16
N GLU A 174 5.39 -8.44 -25.09
CA GLU A 174 4.71 -7.31 -25.71
C GLU A 174 4.62 -7.48 -27.23
N LYS A 175 5.71 -7.91 -27.88
CA LYS A 175 5.70 -8.24 -29.31
C LYS A 175 4.73 -9.37 -29.63
N GLN A 176 4.72 -10.43 -28.82
CA GLN A 176 3.79 -11.55 -29.01
C GLN A 176 2.32 -11.12 -28.86
N VAL A 177 2.03 -10.26 -27.88
CA VAL A 177 0.68 -9.68 -27.70
C VAL A 177 0.28 -8.83 -28.91
N GLN A 178 1.19 -8.02 -29.44
CA GLN A 178 0.94 -7.23 -30.65
C GLN A 178 0.66 -8.12 -31.88
N GLU A 179 1.46 -9.17 -32.08
CA GLU A 179 1.26 -10.15 -33.16
C GLU A 179 -0.10 -10.86 -33.05
N LEU A 180 -0.48 -11.32 -31.85
CA LEU A 180 -1.77 -11.95 -31.60
C LEU A 180 -2.95 -11.00 -31.81
N ASN A 181 -2.82 -9.73 -31.39
CA ASN A 181 -3.85 -8.73 -31.63
C ASN A 181 -4.02 -8.43 -33.13
N TYR A 182 -2.91 -8.38 -33.88
CA TYR A 182 -2.97 -8.21 -35.33
C TYR A 182 -3.66 -9.40 -36.00
N GLN A 183 -3.31 -10.63 -35.61
CA GLN A 183 -3.96 -11.85 -36.11
C GLN A 183 -5.46 -11.84 -35.79
N LEU A 184 -5.85 -11.52 -34.55
CA LEU A 184 -7.25 -11.46 -34.15
C LEU A 184 -8.04 -10.41 -34.96
N ALA A 185 -7.44 -9.24 -35.21
CA ALA A 185 -8.07 -8.19 -36.01
C ALA A 185 -8.24 -8.61 -37.48
N ASP A 186 -7.24 -9.30 -38.04
CA ASP A 186 -7.33 -9.84 -39.40
C ASP A 186 -8.41 -10.92 -39.50
N ASP A 187 -8.44 -11.87 -38.56
CA ASP A 187 -9.46 -12.92 -38.49
C ASP A 187 -10.87 -12.33 -38.37
N GLN A 188 -11.06 -11.32 -37.51
CA GLN A 188 -12.34 -10.61 -37.39
C GLN A 188 -12.77 -9.99 -38.72
N ARG A 189 -11.85 -9.31 -39.41
CA ARG A 189 -12.13 -8.73 -40.73
C ARG A 189 -12.49 -9.80 -41.76
N GLN A 190 -11.80 -10.94 -41.74
CA GLN A 190 -12.12 -12.08 -42.63
C GLN A 190 -13.51 -12.65 -42.33
N TYR A 191 -13.87 -12.83 -41.06
CA TYR A 191 -15.20 -13.31 -40.67
C TYR A 191 -16.32 -12.33 -41.03
N GLU A 192 -16.13 -11.03 -40.81
CA GLU A 192 -17.08 -10.00 -41.22
C GLU A 192 -17.28 -9.99 -42.74
N ALA A 193 -16.19 -10.10 -43.52
CA ALA A 193 -16.28 -10.21 -44.98
C ALA A 193 -17.05 -11.46 -45.42
N ALA A 194 -16.78 -12.61 -44.79
CA ALA A 194 -17.50 -13.86 -45.06
C ALA A 194 -18.99 -13.77 -44.69
N LEU A 195 -19.32 -13.13 -43.55
CA LEU A 195 -20.70 -12.91 -43.13
C LEU A 195 -21.45 -12.02 -44.12
N ASN A 196 -20.83 -10.92 -44.55
CA ASN A 196 -21.40 -10.00 -45.54
C ASN A 196 -21.65 -10.69 -46.90
N ASP A 197 -20.72 -11.54 -47.36
CA ASP A 197 -20.91 -12.37 -48.55
C ASP A 197 -22.11 -13.31 -48.39
N ARG A 198 -22.20 -14.02 -47.26
CA ARG A 198 -23.35 -14.89 -46.97
C ARG A 198 -24.67 -14.11 -46.92
N ASP A 199 -24.72 -12.97 -46.24
CA ASP A 199 -25.91 -12.13 -46.19
C ASP A 199 -26.33 -11.62 -47.57
N ALA A 200 -25.36 -11.26 -48.42
CA ALA A 200 -25.63 -10.87 -49.80
C ALA A 200 -26.22 -12.04 -50.60
N THR A 201 -25.69 -13.27 -50.45
CA THR A 201 -26.26 -14.45 -51.10
C THR A 201 -27.67 -14.77 -50.59
N LEU A 202 -27.92 -14.64 -49.28
CA LEU A 202 -29.25 -14.84 -48.70
C LEU A 202 -30.26 -13.81 -49.21
N ARG A 203 -29.85 -12.55 -49.38
CA ARG A 203 -30.70 -11.50 -49.98
C ARG A 203 -31.06 -11.84 -51.42
N ARG A 204 -30.08 -12.20 -52.26
CA ARG A 204 -30.32 -12.62 -53.65
C ARG A 204 -31.30 -13.80 -53.72
N MET A 205 -31.07 -14.85 -52.93
CA MET A 205 -31.97 -16.01 -52.87
C MET A 205 -33.39 -15.64 -52.42
N ARG A 206 -33.54 -14.70 -51.47
CA ARG A 206 -34.85 -14.20 -51.04
C ARG A 206 -35.55 -13.42 -52.15
N GLU A 207 -34.82 -12.57 -52.87
CA GLU A 207 -35.33 -11.84 -54.04
C GLU A 207 -35.80 -12.82 -55.13
N GLU A 208 -34.98 -13.82 -55.47
CA GLU A 208 -35.33 -14.88 -56.43
C GLU A 208 -36.58 -15.68 -55.99
N CYS A 209 -36.70 -16.01 -54.70
CA CYS A 209 -37.91 -16.65 -54.17
C CYS A 209 -39.13 -15.74 -54.29
N GLN A 210 -39.00 -14.44 -54.01
CA GLN A 210 -40.10 -13.48 -54.15
C GLN A 210 -40.53 -13.33 -55.61
N THR A 211 -39.59 -13.26 -56.56
CA THR A 211 -39.93 -13.23 -57.98
C THR A 211 -40.65 -14.49 -58.42
N LEU A 212 -40.20 -15.66 -57.96
CA LEU A 212 -40.87 -16.93 -58.27
C LEU A 212 -42.28 -17.01 -57.70
N VAL A 213 -42.49 -16.52 -56.47
CA VAL A 213 -43.83 -16.43 -55.86
C VAL A 213 -44.73 -15.50 -56.67
N ALA A 214 -44.24 -14.35 -57.11
CA ALA A 214 -44.99 -13.41 -57.94
C ALA A 214 -45.35 -14.02 -59.31
N GLU A 215 -44.42 -14.74 -59.96
CA GLU A 215 -44.67 -15.46 -61.21
C GLU A 215 -45.73 -16.57 -61.03
N LEU A 216 -45.64 -17.35 -59.95
CA LEU A 216 -46.63 -18.38 -59.62
C LEU A 216 -48.01 -17.78 -59.35
N GLN A 217 -48.09 -16.62 -58.66
CA GLN A 217 -49.35 -15.93 -58.42
C GLN A 217 -49.95 -15.41 -59.74
N ALA A 218 -49.15 -14.79 -60.60
CA ALA A 218 -49.61 -14.35 -61.92
C ALA A 218 -50.12 -15.52 -62.76
N LEU A 219 -49.43 -16.67 -62.73
CA LEU A 219 -49.89 -17.88 -63.41
C LEU A 219 -51.20 -18.41 -62.81
N LEU A 220 -51.34 -18.40 -61.47
CA LEU A 220 -52.57 -18.78 -60.79
C LEU A 220 -53.74 -17.88 -61.20
N ASP A 221 -53.54 -16.56 -61.26
CA ASP A 221 -54.54 -15.59 -61.68
C ASP A 221 -54.98 -15.84 -63.13
N THR A 222 -54.02 -16.08 -64.05
CA THR A 222 -54.36 -16.45 -65.44
C THR A 222 -55.14 -17.77 -65.52
N LYS A 223 -54.80 -18.76 -64.70
CA LYS A 223 -55.53 -20.02 -64.62
C LYS A 223 -56.95 -19.81 -64.10
N GLN A 224 -57.14 -18.98 -63.08
CA GLN A 224 -58.47 -18.63 -62.56
C GLN A 224 -59.31 -17.89 -63.61
N MET A 225 -58.70 -16.99 -64.38
CA MET A 225 -59.35 -16.31 -65.51
C MET A 225 -59.80 -17.31 -66.59
N LEU A 226 -58.91 -18.23 -66.99
CA LEU A 226 -59.24 -19.27 -67.98
C LEU A 226 -60.33 -20.23 -67.48
N ASP A 227 -60.30 -20.63 -66.19
CA ASP A 227 -61.36 -21.44 -65.60
C ASP A 227 -62.71 -20.72 -65.62
N ALA A 228 -62.71 -19.40 -65.36
CA ALA A 228 -63.91 -18.58 -65.45
C ALA A 228 -64.42 -18.48 -66.91
N GLU A 229 -63.54 -18.30 -67.89
CA GLU A 229 -63.89 -18.33 -69.31
C GLU A 229 -64.49 -19.68 -69.72
N ILE A 230 -63.88 -20.79 -69.33
CA ILE A 230 -64.39 -22.14 -69.60
C ILE A 230 -65.76 -22.34 -68.95
N ALA A 231 -65.96 -21.88 -67.72
CA ALA A 231 -67.27 -21.94 -67.05
C ALA A 231 -68.33 -21.13 -67.81
N ILE A 232 -67.99 -19.94 -68.32
CA ILE A 232 -68.87 -19.13 -69.17
C ILE A 232 -69.18 -19.86 -70.48
N TYR A 233 -68.17 -20.42 -71.16
CA TYR A 233 -68.36 -21.17 -72.41
C TYR A 233 -69.23 -22.41 -72.20
N ARG A 234 -69.01 -23.19 -71.14
CA ARG A 234 -69.89 -24.32 -70.76
C ARG A 234 -71.32 -23.87 -70.57
N LYS A 235 -71.54 -22.77 -69.85
CA LYS A 235 -72.88 -22.21 -69.60
C LYS A 235 -73.55 -21.65 -70.86
N MET A 236 -72.78 -21.18 -71.83
CA MET A 236 -73.26 -20.72 -73.14
C MET A 236 -73.67 -21.89 -74.04
N LEU A 237 -72.93 -23.01 -73.97
CA LEU A 237 -73.23 -24.27 -74.65
C LEU A 237 -74.41 -25.02 -74.02
N GLU A 238 -74.55 -24.98 -72.69
CA GLU A 238 -75.70 -25.54 -71.96
C GLU A 238 -76.96 -24.65 -72.07
N GLY A 239 -76.84 -23.44 -72.63
CA GLY A 239 -77.86 -22.39 -72.64
C GLY A 239 -78.37 -22.00 -74.03
N GLU A 240 -78.50 -22.92 -74.99
CA GLU A 240 -79.11 -22.62 -76.30
C GLU A 240 -80.59 -22.15 -76.21
N GLU A 241 -81.28 -22.29 -75.07
CA GLU A 241 -82.71 -21.93 -74.96
C GLU A 241 -83.06 -20.60 -74.26
N THR A 242 -82.14 -19.85 -73.64
CA THR A 242 -82.52 -18.59 -72.95
C THR A 242 -81.48 -17.47 -73.03
N ARG A 243 -81.56 -16.69 -74.11
CA ARG A 243 -80.57 -15.67 -74.51
C ARG A 243 -80.57 -14.34 -73.73
N VAL A 244 -81.39 -14.17 -72.68
CA VAL A 244 -81.67 -12.82 -72.11
C VAL A 244 -80.92 -12.50 -70.80
N GLY A 245 -80.28 -13.46 -70.14
CA GLY A 245 -79.59 -13.23 -68.86
C GLY A 245 -78.05 -13.10 -68.92
N LEU A 246 -77.45 -13.29 -70.09
CA LEU A 246 -76.01 -13.62 -70.19
C LEU A 246 -75.07 -12.43 -69.94
N ARG A 247 -75.50 -11.20 -70.24
CA ARG A 247 -74.64 -10.00 -70.21
C ARG A 247 -74.37 -9.46 -68.80
N GLN A 248 -75.31 -9.67 -67.88
CA GLN A 248 -75.25 -9.10 -66.52
C GLN A 248 -74.37 -9.93 -65.57
N MET A 249 -74.16 -11.20 -65.89
CA MET A 249 -73.39 -12.14 -65.05
C MET A 249 -71.87 -12.06 -65.32
N VAL A 250 -71.48 -11.81 -66.57
CA VAL A 250 -70.07 -11.55 -66.96
C VAL A 250 -69.54 -10.31 -66.23
N GLU A 251 -70.38 -9.30 -66.03
CA GLU A 251 -70.00 -8.07 -65.32
C GLU A 251 -69.81 -8.27 -63.81
N GLN A 252 -70.48 -9.24 -63.18
CA GLN A 252 -70.32 -9.56 -61.76
C GLN A 252 -69.01 -10.32 -61.46
N VAL A 253 -68.60 -11.25 -62.33
CA VAL A 253 -67.38 -12.04 -62.12
C VAL A 253 -66.11 -11.19 -62.31
N VAL A 254 -66.14 -10.23 -63.25
CA VAL A 254 -65.04 -9.27 -63.45
C VAL A 254 -64.90 -8.31 -62.25
N LYS A 255 -66.01 -7.94 -61.59
CA LYS A 255 -66.01 -7.08 -60.39
C LYS A 255 -65.53 -7.80 -59.13
N SER A 256 -65.79 -9.10 -58.97
CA SER A 256 -65.32 -9.84 -57.79
C SER A 256 -63.80 -10.01 -57.76
N HIS A 257 -63.14 -10.09 -58.92
CA HIS A 257 -61.68 -10.25 -58.97
C HIS A 257 -60.91 -8.94 -58.76
N SER A 258 -61.54 -7.77 -58.94
CA SER A 258 -60.89 -6.47 -58.74
C SER A 258 -60.70 -6.09 -57.25
N LEU A 259 -61.36 -6.81 -56.33
CA LEU A 259 -61.43 -6.47 -54.91
C LEU A 259 -60.40 -7.18 -54.02
N GLN A 260 -59.62 -8.12 -54.56
CA GLN A 260 -58.70 -8.97 -53.77
C GLN A 260 -57.23 -8.51 -53.80
N GLN A 261 -56.91 -7.41 -54.47
CA GLN A 261 -55.54 -6.90 -54.63
C GLN A 261 -55.10 -5.85 -53.59
N GLN A 262 -55.87 -5.61 -52.52
CA GLN A 262 -55.69 -4.41 -51.69
C GLN A 262 -55.44 -4.62 -50.18
N GLU A 263 -55.17 -5.84 -49.69
CA GLU A 263 -54.96 -6.07 -48.24
C GLU A 263 -53.59 -6.61 -47.79
N ASP A 264 -52.64 -6.89 -48.68
CA ASP A 264 -51.30 -7.36 -48.28
C ASP A 264 -50.22 -6.29 -48.49
N THR A 265 -50.25 -5.20 -47.73
CA THR A 265 -49.09 -4.29 -47.59
C THR A 265 -49.25 -3.40 -46.35
N GLU A 266 -49.04 -3.93 -45.15
CA GLU A 266 -48.53 -3.14 -44.01
C GLU A 266 -48.21 -4.04 -42.81
N SER A 267 -46.96 -4.49 -42.74
CA SER A 267 -46.36 -4.97 -41.49
C SER A 267 -44.92 -4.49 -41.44
N THR A 268 -44.78 -3.17 -41.39
CA THR A 268 -43.53 -2.48 -41.12
C THR A 268 -43.02 -2.81 -39.73
N ARG A 269 -41.93 -3.58 -39.69
CA ARG A 269 -40.70 -3.34 -38.92
C ARG A 269 -40.89 -2.58 -37.59
N ASN A 270 -40.97 -3.33 -36.50
CA ASN A 270 -40.52 -2.86 -35.19
C ASN A 270 -39.19 -3.53 -34.85
N VAL A 271 -38.09 -2.85 -35.20
CA VAL A 271 -36.75 -3.16 -34.66
C VAL A 271 -36.56 -2.24 -33.45
N ARG A 272 -36.84 -2.77 -32.26
CA ARG A 272 -36.51 -2.12 -30.99
C ARG A 272 -35.02 -2.33 -30.76
N GLY A 273 -34.22 -1.28 -30.93
CA GLY A 273 -32.78 -1.32 -30.61
C GLY A 273 -32.58 -1.64 -29.14
N GLU A 274 -31.93 -2.77 -28.85
CA GLU A 274 -31.49 -3.12 -27.50
C GLU A 274 -30.24 -2.28 -27.16
N MET A 275 -30.35 -1.42 -26.15
CA MET A 275 -29.18 -0.72 -25.59
C MET A 275 -28.29 -1.76 -24.91
N SER A 276 -27.14 -2.08 -25.51
CA SER A 276 -26.17 -3.00 -24.92
C SER A 276 -25.27 -2.25 -23.94
N THR A 277 -25.36 -2.60 -22.65
CA THR A 277 -24.50 -2.07 -21.59
C THR A 277 -23.36 -3.05 -21.33
N ARG A 278 -22.10 -2.62 -21.57
CA ARG A 278 -20.91 -3.44 -21.33
C ARG A 278 -20.16 -2.96 -20.08
N THR A 279 -20.11 -3.79 -19.05
CA THR A 279 -19.30 -3.55 -17.84
C THR A 279 -18.01 -4.34 -17.92
N THR A 280 -16.88 -3.68 -17.69
CA THR A 280 -15.53 -4.27 -17.65
C THR A 280 -14.91 -4.10 -16.28
N PHE A 281 -14.13 -5.09 -15.85
CA PHE A 281 -13.48 -5.13 -14.54
C PHE A 281 -11.98 -5.33 -14.71
N GLN A 282 -11.18 -4.54 -13.99
CA GLN A 282 -9.72 -4.70 -13.92
C GLN A 282 -9.32 -4.79 -12.45
N ARG A 283 -8.53 -5.81 -12.10
CA ARG A 283 -8.14 -6.12 -10.71
C ARG A 283 -6.63 -6.18 -10.60
N SER A 284 -6.08 -5.73 -9.48
CA SER A 284 -4.67 -5.94 -9.15
C SER A 284 -4.51 -6.20 -7.66
N ALA A 285 -3.46 -6.91 -7.28
CA ALA A 285 -3.14 -7.19 -5.89
C ALA A 285 -1.63 -7.27 -5.66
N LYS A 286 -1.20 -6.81 -4.47
CA LYS A 286 0.15 -6.81 -3.93
C LYS A 286 0.12 -7.48 -2.57
N GLY A 287 0.31 -8.81 -2.58
CA GLY A 287 0.30 -9.64 -1.37
C GLY A 287 -0.79 -10.71 -1.41
N ASN A 288 -1.22 -11.13 -0.23
CA ASN A 288 -2.08 -12.32 -0.06
C ASN A 288 -3.58 -12.04 -0.25
N VAL A 289 -4.01 -10.77 -0.14
CA VAL A 289 -5.42 -10.40 -0.14
C VAL A 289 -5.76 -9.60 -1.39
N THR A 290 -6.87 -9.96 -2.02
CA THR A 290 -7.39 -9.35 -3.25
C THR A 290 -8.81 -8.83 -3.04
N ILE A 291 -9.25 -7.91 -3.90
CA ILE A 291 -10.67 -7.55 -4.02
C ILE A 291 -11.29 -8.49 -5.06
N SER A 292 -11.90 -9.57 -4.58
CA SER A 292 -12.41 -10.66 -5.42
C SER A 292 -13.80 -10.39 -5.98
N ASP A 293 -14.55 -9.45 -5.41
CA ASP A 293 -15.80 -8.98 -6.02
C ASP A 293 -16.23 -7.60 -5.53
N CYS A 294 -16.97 -6.89 -6.37
CA CYS A 294 -17.63 -5.63 -6.07
C CYS A 294 -18.99 -5.67 -6.73
N ASP A 295 -20.06 -5.71 -5.93
CA ASP A 295 -21.41 -5.76 -6.47
C ASP A 295 -21.71 -4.51 -7.32
N PRO A 296 -22.13 -4.66 -8.60
CA PRO A 296 -22.39 -3.52 -9.48
C PRO A 296 -23.49 -2.59 -9.00
N THR A 297 -24.38 -3.07 -8.13
CA THR A 297 -25.47 -2.30 -7.51
C THR A 297 -25.06 -1.68 -6.17
N GLY A 298 -23.79 -1.84 -5.77
CA GLY A 298 -23.23 -1.26 -4.55
C GLY A 298 -23.63 -1.97 -3.27
N LYS A 299 -24.06 -3.23 -3.32
CA LYS A 299 -24.52 -3.95 -2.11
C LYS A 299 -23.39 -4.40 -1.21
N PHE A 300 -22.30 -4.92 -1.78
CA PHE A 300 -21.18 -5.47 -1.02
C PHE A 300 -19.86 -5.38 -1.77
N ILE A 301 -18.77 -5.53 -1.03
CA ILE A 301 -17.41 -5.77 -1.53
C ILE A 301 -16.89 -7.05 -0.89
N THR A 302 -16.23 -7.91 -1.66
CA THR A 302 -15.64 -9.16 -1.18
C THR A 302 -14.12 -9.07 -1.22
N LEU A 303 -13.49 -9.35 -0.09
CA LEU A 303 -12.05 -9.56 0.02
C LEU A 303 -11.75 -11.05 0.07
N GLU A 304 -10.69 -11.49 -0.60
CA GLU A 304 -10.29 -12.89 -0.62
C GLU A 304 -8.80 -13.02 -0.32
N ASN A 305 -8.46 -13.92 0.59
CA ASN A 305 -7.08 -14.33 0.80
C ASN A 305 -6.73 -15.47 -0.18
N THR A 306 -5.98 -15.15 -1.22
CA THR A 306 -5.58 -16.09 -2.27
C THR A 306 -4.37 -16.94 -1.89
N HIS A 307 -3.78 -16.74 -0.72
CA HIS A 307 -2.68 -17.56 -0.24
C HIS A 307 -3.17 -18.96 0.16
N ARG A 308 -2.39 -20.00 -0.17
CA ARG A 308 -2.80 -21.41 0.00
C ARG A 308 -2.78 -21.92 1.44
N SER A 309 -1.96 -21.32 2.30
CA SER A 309 -1.70 -21.86 3.65
C SER A 309 -1.44 -20.81 4.74
N LYS A 310 -1.52 -19.52 4.42
CA LYS A 310 -1.17 -18.45 5.34
C LYS A 310 -2.41 -17.60 5.57
N ASP A 311 -2.81 -17.50 6.82
CA ASP A 311 -3.87 -16.62 7.26
C ASP A 311 -3.36 -15.17 7.25
N GLU A 312 -4.20 -14.23 6.82
CA GLU A 312 -3.82 -12.83 6.71
C GLU A 312 -4.71 -11.99 7.64
N ASN A 313 -4.07 -11.22 8.53
CA ASN A 313 -4.75 -10.28 9.40
C ASN A 313 -5.00 -8.97 8.64
N VAL A 314 -6.27 -8.69 8.37
CA VAL A 314 -6.74 -7.50 7.65
C VAL A 314 -7.37 -6.47 8.60
N GLY A 315 -7.21 -6.65 9.92
CA GLY A 315 -7.68 -5.69 10.91
C GLY A 315 -7.08 -4.30 10.67
N GLU A 316 -7.92 -3.28 10.78
CA GLU A 316 -7.57 -1.87 10.56
C GLU A 316 -7.16 -1.50 9.13
N TRP A 317 -7.28 -2.43 8.18
CA TRP A 317 -7.10 -2.11 6.76
C TRP A 317 -8.25 -1.24 6.28
N LYS A 318 -7.98 -0.41 5.26
CA LYS A 318 -8.95 0.56 4.74
C LYS A 318 -9.33 0.24 3.31
N ILE A 319 -10.63 0.22 3.05
CA ILE A 319 -11.21 0.22 1.71
C ILE A 319 -11.61 1.65 1.37
N LYS A 320 -11.08 2.17 0.27
CA LYS A 320 -11.47 3.46 -0.31
C LYS A 320 -12.13 3.22 -1.66
N ARG A 321 -13.34 3.74 -1.86
CA ARG A 321 -14.10 3.60 -3.09
C ARG A 321 -14.44 4.97 -3.65
N LYS A 322 -13.84 5.29 -4.79
CA LYS A 322 -14.02 6.54 -5.52
C LYS A 322 -15.00 6.33 -6.67
N LEU A 323 -16.02 7.17 -6.71
CA LEU A 323 -17.12 7.16 -7.67
C LEU A 323 -17.03 8.44 -8.51
N ASP A 324 -17.43 8.39 -9.79
CA ASP A 324 -17.46 9.56 -10.67
C ASP A 324 -18.24 10.73 -10.05
N GLY A 325 -17.54 11.83 -9.75
CA GLY A 325 -18.14 13.08 -9.27
C GLY A 325 -18.81 13.02 -7.88
N ARG A 326 -18.64 11.94 -7.11
CA ARG A 326 -19.23 11.79 -5.77
C ARG A 326 -18.17 11.71 -4.67
N ARG A 327 -18.63 11.86 -3.43
CA ARG A 327 -17.83 11.68 -2.21
C ARG A 327 -17.17 10.29 -2.21
N GLU A 328 -15.90 10.25 -1.80
CA GLU A 328 -15.18 8.99 -1.59
C GLU A 328 -15.74 8.26 -0.36
N ILE A 329 -16.07 6.99 -0.54
CA ILE A 329 -16.53 6.12 0.55
C ILE A 329 -15.30 5.45 1.16
N VAL A 330 -15.15 5.57 2.48
CA VAL A 330 -14.02 4.99 3.22
C VAL A 330 -14.55 4.11 4.34
N TYR A 331 -14.10 2.86 4.36
CA TYR A 331 -14.40 1.89 5.41
C TYR A 331 -13.10 1.37 6.02
N THR A 332 -13.06 1.30 7.35
CA THR A 332 -11.95 0.68 8.09
C THR A 332 -12.45 -0.64 8.66
N ILE A 333 -11.75 -1.72 8.34
CA ILE A 333 -12.07 -3.06 8.85
C ILE A 333 -11.84 -3.07 10.37
N PRO A 334 -12.77 -3.62 11.18
CA PRO A 334 -12.58 -3.74 12.63
C PRO A 334 -11.28 -4.45 13.00
N ALA A 335 -10.76 -4.15 14.19
CA ALA A 335 -9.57 -4.83 14.69
C ALA A 335 -9.77 -6.36 14.79
N ASN A 336 -8.69 -7.12 14.67
CA ASN A 336 -8.64 -8.59 14.82
C ASN A 336 -9.39 -9.42 13.76
N ILE A 337 -9.72 -8.84 12.60
CA ILE A 337 -10.26 -9.62 11.48
C ILE A 337 -9.14 -10.35 10.74
N THR A 338 -9.19 -11.67 10.73
CA THR A 338 -8.23 -12.52 10.00
C THR A 338 -8.97 -13.33 8.94
N ILE A 339 -8.53 -13.21 7.69
CA ILE A 339 -9.04 -14.01 6.58
C ILE A 339 -8.16 -15.25 6.46
N LYS A 340 -8.74 -16.42 6.72
CA LYS A 340 -8.04 -17.69 6.58
C LYS A 340 -7.58 -17.94 5.14
N ALA A 341 -6.52 -18.73 4.98
CA ALA A 341 -6.02 -19.14 3.66
C ALA A 341 -7.14 -19.69 2.75
N GLY A 342 -7.28 -19.15 1.53
CA GLY A 342 -8.30 -19.55 0.56
C GLY A 342 -9.74 -19.21 0.97
N LYS A 343 -9.95 -18.33 1.96
CA LYS A 343 -11.27 -17.85 2.38
C LYS A 343 -11.49 -16.40 1.99
N SER A 344 -12.75 -15.98 2.08
CA SER A 344 -13.19 -14.64 1.71
C SER A 344 -14.05 -14.01 2.80
N THR A 345 -13.93 -12.70 2.96
CA THR A 345 -14.79 -11.89 3.82
C THR A 345 -15.63 -10.96 2.96
N LYS A 346 -16.95 -10.98 3.14
CA LYS A 346 -17.88 -10.11 2.41
C LYS A 346 -18.35 -8.95 3.28
N ILE A 347 -18.28 -7.73 2.77
CA ILE A 347 -18.56 -6.51 3.51
C ILE A 347 -19.77 -5.84 2.87
N PHE A 348 -20.91 -5.91 3.54
CA PHE A 348 -22.18 -5.38 3.07
C PHE A 348 -22.36 -3.92 3.48
N ALA A 349 -23.00 -3.12 2.63
CA ALA A 349 -23.51 -1.83 3.06
C ALA A 349 -24.74 -2.01 3.95
N LYS A 350 -25.04 -1.01 4.79
CA LYS A 350 -26.14 -1.07 5.76
C LYS A 350 -27.47 -1.37 5.08
N GLY A 351 -28.19 -2.38 5.59
CA GLY A 351 -29.52 -2.73 5.10
C GLY A 351 -29.57 -3.47 3.76
N GLN A 352 -28.43 -3.85 3.17
CA GLN A 352 -28.36 -4.57 1.88
C GLN A 352 -28.41 -6.11 2.03
N GLY A 353 -28.97 -6.61 3.13
CA GLY A 353 -29.23 -8.04 3.35
C GLY A 353 -28.04 -8.87 3.85
N GLY A 354 -26.95 -8.24 4.30
CA GLY A 354 -25.83 -8.93 4.94
C GLY A 354 -25.99 -9.05 6.46
N GLU A 355 -25.78 -10.24 7.00
CA GLU A 355 -25.62 -10.44 8.45
C GLU A 355 -24.18 -10.13 8.87
N ASN A 356 -24.01 -9.51 10.05
CA ASN A 356 -22.69 -9.24 10.62
C ASN A 356 -22.19 -10.48 11.38
N ASN A 357 -21.35 -11.30 10.73
CA ASN A 357 -20.76 -12.51 11.29
C ASN A 357 -19.24 -12.55 11.04
N PRO A 358 -18.44 -11.79 11.83
CA PRO A 358 -17.00 -11.73 11.66
C PRO A 358 -16.32 -13.09 11.91
N PRO A 359 -15.30 -13.49 11.12
CA PRO A 359 -14.65 -12.72 10.05
C PRO A 359 -15.28 -12.93 8.67
N ASP A 360 -16.25 -13.82 8.48
CA ASP A 360 -16.75 -14.21 7.16
C ASP A 360 -17.64 -13.15 6.50
N SER A 361 -18.43 -12.42 7.29
CA SER A 361 -19.24 -11.30 6.82
C SER A 361 -19.22 -10.12 7.78
N LEU A 362 -19.15 -8.91 7.22
CA LEU A 362 -19.12 -7.65 7.94
C LEU A 362 -20.21 -6.72 7.40
N VAL A 363 -20.73 -5.84 8.24
CA VAL A 363 -21.67 -4.79 7.83
C VAL A 363 -21.04 -3.42 8.06
N PHE A 364 -21.06 -2.60 7.01
CA PHE A 364 -20.65 -1.21 7.08
C PHE A 364 -21.84 -0.34 7.48
N GLU A 365 -21.94 -0.04 8.77
CA GLU A 365 -23.04 0.75 9.36
C GLU A 365 -23.06 2.23 8.96
N GLY A 366 -22.00 2.74 8.34
CA GLY A 366 -21.84 4.16 8.00
C GLY A 366 -22.46 4.58 6.66
N GLU A 367 -22.70 3.64 5.75
CA GLU A 367 -23.28 3.92 4.42
C GLU A 367 -24.29 2.82 4.05
N ASP A 368 -25.40 3.18 3.42
CA ASP A 368 -26.46 2.27 2.95
C ASP A 368 -26.17 1.68 1.55
N THR A 369 -25.11 2.15 0.90
CA THR A 369 -24.58 1.63 -0.37
C THR A 369 -23.08 1.86 -0.49
N TRP A 370 -22.37 0.97 -1.20
CA TRP A 370 -21.01 1.17 -1.70
C TRP A 370 -20.95 2.05 -2.97
N GLY A 371 -22.10 2.54 -3.43
CA GLY A 371 -22.24 3.45 -4.55
C GLY A 371 -22.22 2.76 -5.92
N ILE A 372 -22.94 3.40 -6.86
CA ILE A 372 -23.14 2.97 -8.24
C ILE A 372 -22.64 4.08 -9.16
N GLY A 373 -21.93 3.73 -10.22
CA GLY A 373 -21.34 4.69 -11.17
C GLY A 373 -20.84 4.05 -12.46
N ALA A 374 -20.50 4.89 -13.44
CA ALA A 374 -19.95 4.46 -14.72
C ALA A 374 -18.47 4.08 -14.59
N HIS A 375 -17.66 4.86 -13.87
CA HIS A 375 -16.30 4.52 -13.50
C HIS A 375 -16.19 4.48 -11.98
N ILE A 376 -15.77 3.33 -11.45
CA ILE A 376 -15.60 3.11 -10.02
C ILE A 376 -14.21 2.57 -9.78
N PHE A 377 -13.48 3.20 -8.87
CA PHE A 377 -12.15 2.77 -8.45
C PHE A 377 -12.16 2.42 -6.98
N THR A 378 -11.87 1.17 -6.64
CA THR A 378 -11.81 0.68 -5.26
C THR A 378 -10.38 0.29 -4.93
N THR A 379 -9.89 0.75 -3.79
CA THR A 379 -8.53 0.50 -3.30
C THR A 379 -8.58 -0.10 -1.90
N LEU A 380 -7.78 -1.13 -1.67
CA LEU A 380 -7.52 -1.72 -0.37
C LEU A 380 -6.11 -1.31 0.08
N SER A 381 -5.98 -0.76 1.29
CA SER A 381 -4.71 -0.38 1.89
C SER A 381 -4.54 -1.00 3.28
N ASN A 382 -3.32 -1.39 3.63
CA ASN A 382 -3.04 -1.95 4.97
C ASN A 382 -3.05 -0.85 6.06
N LYS A 383 -2.85 -1.26 7.31
CA LYS A 383 -2.78 -0.34 8.47
C LYS A 383 -1.71 0.77 8.31
N ASP A 384 -0.63 0.48 7.59
CA ASP A 384 0.49 1.40 7.34
C ASP A 384 0.22 2.35 6.16
N GLY A 385 -0.90 2.18 5.45
CA GLY A 385 -1.28 2.98 4.29
C GLY A 385 -0.74 2.48 2.94
N GLU A 386 -0.06 1.33 2.91
CA GLU A 386 0.40 0.71 1.67
C GLU A 386 -0.77 0.10 0.89
N GLU A 387 -0.83 0.38 -0.41
CA GLU A 387 -1.82 -0.19 -1.32
C GLU A 387 -1.60 -1.70 -1.52
N ARG A 388 -2.61 -2.51 -1.18
CA ARG A 388 -2.59 -3.97 -1.26
C ARG A 388 -3.41 -4.52 -2.42
N ALA A 389 -4.50 -3.88 -2.82
CA ALA A 389 -5.28 -4.34 -3.97
C ALA A 389 -6.10 -3.20 -4.58
N THR A 390 -6.37 -3.30 -5.88
CA THR A 390 -7.27 -2.38 -6.57
C THR A 390 -8.27 -3.12 -7.44
N HIS A 391 -9.45 -2.52 -7.57
CA HIS A 391 -10.52 -2.98 -8.44
C HIS A 391 -11.13 -1.78 -9.17
N THR A 392 -11.02 -1.79 -10.50
CA THR A 392 -11.61 -0.78 -11.39
C THR A 392 -12.79 -1.39 -12.12
N GLN A 393 -13.95 -0.73 -12.05
CA GLN A 393 -15.13 -1.05 -12.83
C GLN A 393 -15.39 0.08 -13.83
N LYS A 394 -15.56 -0.26 -15.11
CA LYS A 394 -15.96 0.68 -16.17
C LYS A 394 -17.19 0.15 -16.91
N THR A 395 -18.28 0.89 -16.84
CA THR A 395 -19.55 0.59 -17.50
C THR A 395 -19.73 1.55 -18.67
N VAL A 396 -19.78 1.01 -19.89
CA VAL A 396 -20.04 1.78 -21.11
C VAL A 396 -21.43 1.40 -21.61
N GLN A 397 -22.30 2.40 -21.78
CA GLN A 397 -23.57 2.24 -22.49
C GLN A 397 -23.34 2.60 -23.96
N THR A 398 -23.51 1.62 -24.84
CA THR A 398 -23.44 1.83 -26.29
C THR A 398 -24.87 1.93 -26.80
N GLY A 399 -25.28 3.14 -27.22
CA GLY A 399 -26.49 3.32 -28.01
C GLY A 399 -26.17 2.96 -29.47
N GLN A 400 -27.00 2.12 -30.09
CA GLN A 400 -27.02 1.96 -31.55
C GLN A 400 -27.69 3.15 -32.21
#